data_AF-A0A6A1W9D0-F1
#
_entry.id   AF-A0A6A1W9D0-F1
#
_cell.length_a   1.000
_cell.length_b   1.000
_cell.length_c   1.000
_cell.angle_alpha   90.00
_cell.angle_beta   90.00
_cell.angle_gamma   90.00
#
_symmetry.space_group_name_H-M   'P 1'
#
loop_
_entity.id
_entity.type
_entity.pdbx_description
1 polymer ?
#
loop_
_entity_poly.entity_id
_entity_poly.type
_entity_poly.pdbx_seq_one_letter_code
_entity_poly.pdbx_strand_id
1 'polypeptide(L)'
;MTRSIEPLVVGRVIGDVLDRFTPVADLRVQYGSKQIGNGCEIKPSAAVDRPSVQILGPRVSGNLYTLVMVDPDAPSPSEPTLREWLHW
;
A
#
# COMPACT_ATOMS: atom_id res chain seq x y z
N MET A 1 -0.89 -17.89 -9.53
CA MET A 1 -0.42 -18.15 -8.14
C MET A 1 -1.20 -17.24 -7.22
N THR A 2 -1.91 -17.79 -6.24
CA THR A 2 -2.61 -17.00 -5.21
C THR A 2 -1.57 -16.21 -4.43
N ARG A 3 -1.66 -14.88 -4.45
CA ARG A 3 -0.69 -14.02 -3.75
C ARG A 3 -0.92 -14.14 -2.25
N SER A 4 0.14 -14.37 -1.49
CA SER A 4 0.04 -14.46 -0.04
C SER A 4 -0.27 -13.08 0.54
N ILE A 5 -1.38 -13.00 1.28
CA ILE A 5 -1.72 -11.85 2.12
C ILE A 5 -1.02 -11.92 3.49
N GLU A 6 -0.26 -12.98 3.77
CA GLU A 6 0.40 -13.18 5.06
C GLU A 6 1.30 -12.00 5.45
N PRO A 7 2.10 -11.38 4.56
CA PRO A 7 2.88 -10.20 4.94
C PRO A 7 2.02 -9.03 5.42
N LEU A 8 0.80 -8.89 4.89
CA LEU A 8 -0.15 -7.85 5.30
C LEU A 8 -0.80 -8.17 6.65
N VAL A 9 -0.98 -9.45 6.97
CA VAL A 9 -1.44 -9.91 8.28
C VAL A 9 -0.34 -9.74 9.34
N VAL A 10 0.88 -10.18 9.03
CA VAL A 10 2.05 -10.06 9.93
C VAL A 10 2.36 -8.59 10.23
N GLY A 11 2.28 -7.73 9.21
CA GLY A 11 2.45 -6.27 9.36
C GLY A 11 1.23 -5.55 9.94
N ARG A 12 0.18 -6.27 10.37
CA ARG A 12 -1.08 -5.73 10.92
C ARG A 12 -1.88 -4.81 10.01
N VAL A 13 -1.47 -4.61 8.76
CA VAL A 13 -2.22 -3.86 7.74
C VAL A 13 -3.64 -4.43 7.58
N ILE A 14 -3.75 -5.76 7.50
CA ILE A 14 -5.06 -6.41 7.67
C ILE A 14 -5.38 -6.45 9.17
N GLY A 15 -6.49 -5.82 9.54
CA GLY A 15 -6.90 -5.62 10.93
C GLY A 15 -6.83 -4.15 11.34
N ASP A 16 -5.67 -3.50 11.19
CA ASP A 16 -5.53 -2.09 11.56
C ASP A 16 -6.08 -1.13 10.48
N VAL A 17 -6.00 -1.50 9.19
CA VAL A 17 -6.39 -0.63 8.05
C VAL A 17 -7.45 -1.30 7.15
N LEU A 18 -7.24 -2.57 6.80
CA LEU A 18 -8.10 -3.29 5.84
C LEU A 18 -8.72 -4.53 6.47
N ASP A 19 -9.93 -4.85 6.03
CA ASP A 19 -10.51 -6.17 6.23
C ASP A 19 -9.77 -7.23 5.40
N ARG A 20 -9.87 -8.50 5.81
CA ARG A 20 -9.29 -9.62 5.06
C ARG A 20 -9.92 -9.70 3.67
N PHE A 21 -9.09 -9.77 2.63
CA PHE A 21 -9.55 -9.81 1.24
C PHE A 21 -8.76 -10.84 0.40
N THR A 22 -9.29 -11.16 -0.77
CA THR A 22 -8.59 -11.96 -1.80
C THR A 22 -8.04 -11.03 -2.87
N PRO A 23 -6.71 -10.92 -3.07
CA PRO A 23 -6.15 -10.07 -4.10
C PRO A 23 -6.59 -10.51 -5.50
N VAL A 24 -7.18 -9.58 -6.28
CA VAL A 24 -7.64 -9.82 -7.66
C VAL A 24 -6.87 -9.04 -8.71
N ALA A 25 -6.06 -8.07 -8.30
CA ALA A 25 -5.26 -7.22 -9.16
C ALA A 25 -3.84 -7.05 -8.61
N ASP A 26 -2.89 -6.83 -9.51
CA ASP A 26 -1.50 -6.66 -9.17
C ASP A 26 -1.15 -5.17 -9.12
N LEU A 27 -0.77 -4.69 -7.94
CA LEU A 27 -0.23 -3.35 -7.76
C LEU A 27 1.30 -3.41 -7.76
N ARG A 28 1.94 -2.61 -8.61
CA ARG A 28 3.39 -2.35 -8.57
C ARG A 28 3.61 -0.86 -8.32
N VAL A 29 4.35 -0.56 -7.26
CA VAL A 29 4.70 0.80 -6.84
C VAL A 29 6.21 0.95 -6.89
N GLN A 30 6.69 2.06 -7.46
CA GLN A 30 8.11 2.31 -7.63
C GLN A 30 8.44 3.78 -7.36
N TYR A 31 9.47 4.01 -6.54
CA TYR A 31 10.08 5.33 -6.33
C TYR A 31 11.46 5.34 -7.00
N GLY A 32 11.62 6.14 -8.06
CA GLY A 32 12.84 6.14 -8.88
C GLY A 32 13.15 4.74 -9.42
N SER A 33 14.30 4.17 -9.05
CA SER A 33 14.69 2.79 -9.42
C SER A 33 14.26 1.73 -8.40
N LYS A 34 13.69 2.11 -7.25
CA LYS A 34 13.35 1.20 -6.16
C LYS A 34 11.89 0.75 -6.22
N GLN A 35 11.68 -0.54 -6.50
CA GLN A 35 10.37 -1.17 -6.39
C GLN A 35 10.02 -1.42 -4.93
N ILE A 36 8.78 -1.11 -4.55
CA ILE A 36 8.26 -1.31 -3.20
C ILE A 36 7.61 -2.69 -3.08
N GLY A 37 7.95 -3.39 -2.01
CA GLY A 37 7.27 -4.61 -1.56
C GLY A 37 6.83 -4.48 -0.10
N ASN A 38 5.95 -5.38 0.36
CA ASN A 38 5.44 -5.36 1.73
C ASN A 38 6.60 -5.44 2.74
N GLY A 39 6.62 -4.51 3.71
CA GLY A 39 7.67 -4.41 4.73
C GLY A 39 9.01 -3.86 4.23
N CYS A 40 9.12 -3.43 2.96
CA CYS A 40 10.33 -2.80 2.45
C CYS A 40 10.48 -1.37 2.99
N GLU A 41 11.56 -1.11 3.71
CA GLU A 41 11.88 0.22 4.20
C GLU A 41 12.35 1.15 3.06
N ILE A 42 11.84 2.38 3.03
CA ILE A 42 12.29 3.44 2.11
C ILE A 42 12.62 4.70 2.91
N LYS A 43 13.71 5.37 2.55
CA LYS A 43 14.08 6.64 3.17
C LYS A 43 13.08 7.72 2.75
N PRO A 44 12.61 8.59 3.66
CA PRO A 44 11.70 9.68 3.31
C PRO A 44 12.21 10.57 2.16
N SER A 45 13.53 10.82 2.12
CA SER A 45 14.16 11.60 1.04
C SER A 45 14.04 10.96 -0.35
N ALA A 46 13.84 9.63 -0.42
CA ALA A 46 13.63 8.91 -1.67
C ALA A 46 12.14 8.79 -2.05
N ALA A 47 11.23 9.22 -1.16
CA ALA A 47 9.78 9.15 -1.34
C ALA A 47 9.12 10.55 -1.37
N VAL A 48 9.90 11.61 -1.59
CA VAL A 48 9.42 12.99 -1.67
C VAL A 48 8.47 13.20 -2.86
N ASP A 49 8.86 12.68 -4.03
CA ASP A 49 8.05 12.74 -5.24
C ASP A 49 7.08 11.56 -5.31
N ARG A 50 5.92 11.77 -5.97
CA ARG A 50 4.92 10.71 -6.16
C ARG A 50 5.51 9.47 -6.86
N PRO A 51 5.10 8.25 -6.50
CA PRO A 51 5.61 7.04 -7.13
C PRO A 51 5.03 6.82 -8.54
N SER A 52 5.73 6.01 -9.31
CA SER A 52 5.14 5.35 -10.49
C SER A 52 4.30 4.17 -10.03
N VAL A 53 3.07 4.07 -10.54
CA VAL A 53 2.12 3.02 -10.16
C VAL A 53 1.62 2.30 -11.41
N GLN A 54 1.65 0.96 -11.37
CA GLN A 54 1.07 0.10 -12.39
C GLN A 54 0.08 -0.85 -11.73
N ILE A 55 -1.14 -0.88 -12.26
CA ILE A 55 -2.20 -1.81 -11.85
C ILE A 55 -2.42 -2.81 -12.98
N LEU A 56 -2.12 -4.09 -12.74
CA LEU A 56 -2.47 -5.18 -13.64
C LEU A 56 -3.64 -5.94 -13.03
N GLY A 57 -4.85 -5.47 -13.32
CA GLY A 57 -6.09 -6.12 -12.93
C GLY A 57 -6.77 -6.89 -14.08
N PRO A 58 -7.89 -7.56 -13.79
CA PRO A 58 -8.71 -8.20 -14.81
C PRO A 58 -9.12 -7.19 -15.88
N ARG A 59 -8.96 -7.57 -17.14
CA ARG A 59 -9.31 -6.70 -18.28
C ARG A 59 -10.79 -6.83 -18.60
N VAL A 60 -11.63 -6.30 -17.72
CA VAL A 60 -13.04 -6.04 -18.00
C VAL A 60 -13.15 -4.60 -18.49
N SER A 61 -13.78 -4.37 -19.64
CA SER A 61 -13.86 -3.03 -20.21
C SER A 61 -14.63 -2.10 -19.28
N GLY A 62 -14.06 -0.93 -18.98
CA GLY A 62 -14.72 0.11 -18.16
C GLY A 62 -14.36 0.10 -16.67
N ASN A 63 -13.49 -0.80 -16.21
CA ASN A 63 -13.03 -0.76 -14.82
C ASN A 63 -12.21 0.51 -14.55
N LEU A 64 -12.63 1.26 -13.53
CA LEU A 64 -11.85 2.34 -12.93
C LEU A 64 -11.34 1.87 -11.57
N TYR A 65 -10.13 2.30 -11.22
CA TYR A 65 -9.50 1.98 -9.94
C TYR A 65 -9.23 3.27 -9.16
N THR A 66 -9.43 3.20 -7.85
CA THR A 66 -8.99 4.25 -6.91
C THR A 66 -7.75 3.75 -6.19
N LEU A 67 -6.72 4.58 -6.12
CA LEU A 67 -5.51 4.35 -5.34
C LEU A 67 -5.54 5.28 -4.13
N VAL A 68 -5.21 4.75 -2.96
CA VAL A 68 -5.13 5.50 -1.70
C VAL A 68 -3.80 5.20 -1.03
N MET A 69 -3.12 6.24 -0.52
CA MET A 69 -1.92 6.13 0.30
C MET A 69 -2.16 6.79 1.66
N VAL A 70 -2.14 5.98 2.73
CA VAL A 70 -2.38 6.43 4.11
C VAL A 70 -1.26 5.98 5.04
N ASP A 71 -1.03 6.75 6.08
CA ASP A 71 -0.20 6.38 7.23
C ASP A 71 -1.10 6.12 8.45
N PRO A 72 -1.26 4.86 8.88
CA PRO A 72 -2.03 4.54 10.06
C PRO A 72 -1.29 4.90 11.35
N ASP A 73 0.01 5.16 11.32
CA ASP A 73 0.84 5.28 12.50
C ASP A 73 1.17 6.74 12.84
N ALA A 74 0.39 7.70 12.35
CA ALA A 74 0.61 9.12 12.61
C ALA A 74 0.12 9.55 14.01
N PRO A 75 0.90 10.33 14.79
CA PRO A 75 2.30 10.73 14.56
C PRO A 75 3.33 9.65 14.95
N SER A 76 2.93 8.65 15.73
CA SER A 76 3.77 7.48 16.04
C SER A 76 2.95 6.19 16.12
N PRO A 77 3.54 5.01 15.83
CA PRO A 77 2.84 3.73 15.92
C PRO A 77 2.40 3.37 17.34
N SER A 78 3.06 3.90 18.37
CA SER A 78 2.70 3.71 19.78
C SER A 78 1.53 4.59 20.24
N GLU A 79 1.37 5.76 19.63
CA GLU A 79 0.33 6.73 19.96
C GLU A 79 -0.23 7.34 18.66
N PRO A 80 -1.02 6.56 17.89
CA PRO A 80 -1.44 6.95 16.56
C PRO A 80 -2.69 7.83 16.60
N THR A 81 -2.61 8.98 17.27
CA THR A 81 -3.75 9.89 17.52
C THR A 81 -4.29 10.56 16.25
N LEU A 82 -3.53 10.54 15.16
CA LEU A 82 -3.90 11.09 13.85
C LEU A 82 -4.17 9.99 12.81
N ARG A 83 -4.30 8.73 13.23
CA ARG A 83 -4.69 7.61 12.36
C ARG A 83 -6.06 7.91 11.73
N GLU A 84 -6.23 7.86 10.41
CA GLU A 84 -5.26 7.67 9.33
C GLU A 84 -4.87 9.00 8.67
N TRP A 85 -3.57 9.22 8.43
CA TRP A 85 -3.09 10.39 7.70
C TRP A 85 -3.07 10.12 6.20
N LEU A 86 -3.89 10.87 5.45
CA LEU A 86 -3.98 10.73 4.00
C LEU A 86 -2.82 11.45 3.30
N HIS A 87 -1.96 10.67 2.62
CA HIS A 87 -0.88 11.20 1.78
C HIS A 87 -1.31 11.46 0.34
N TRP A 88 -2.08 10.54 -0.25
CA TRP A 88 -2.55 10.64 -1.62
C TRP A 88 -3.88 9.92 -1.86
#